data_AF-A0A1B6K9H1-F1
#
_entry.id   AF-A0A1B6K9H1-F1
#
_cell.length_a   1.000
_cell.length_b   1.000
_cell.length_c   1.000
_cell.angle_alpha   90.00
_cell.angle_beta   90.00
_cell.angle_gamma   90.00
#
_symmetry.space_group_name_H-M   'P 1'
#
loop_
_entity.id
_entity.type
_entity.pdbx_description
1 polymer ?
#
loop_
_entity_poly.entity_id
_entity_poly.type
_entity_poly.pdbx_seq_one_letter_code
_entity_poly.pdbx_strand_id
1 'polypeptide(L)'
;SPYIGWQKVYENKPLSMLQALGVDSKKEEVRKLVLGQEATLWTEQADDQVIDQRLWPRAAAMAERLWSDPAESWKAAEHRFLHHRERLVARGIPADSIEPQWCLQNQGYCYL
;
A
#
# COMPACT_ATOMS: atom_id res chain seq x y z
N SER A 1 -4.29 11.85 11.33
CA SER A 1 -5.69 11.89 10.89
C SER A 1 -5.80 12.73 9.63
N PRO A 2 -6.56 12.29 8.61
CA PRO A 2 -7.35 11.05 8.54
C PRO A 2 -6.51 9.77 8.54
N TYR A 3 -7.15 8.60 8.65
CA TYR A 3 -6.50 7.30 8.44
C TYR A 3 -6.02 7.19 6.98
N ILE A 4 -4.81 6.68 6.77
CA ILE A 4 -4.23 6.50 5.44
C ILE A 4 -4.63 5.12 4.93
N GLY A 5 -5.58 5.06 3.98
CA GLY A 5 -5.99 3.83 3.31
C GLY A 5 -4.90 3.26 2.39
N TRP A 6 -5.00 1.98 2.07
CA TRP A 6 -4.02 1.27 1.22
C TRP A 6 -3.92 1.88 -0.19
N GLN A 7 -5.02 2.43 -0.71
CA GLN A 7 -5.06 3.11 -2.01
C GLN A 7 -4.09 4.30 -2.03
N LYS A 8 -4.10 5.12 -0.98
CA LYS A 8 -3.20 6.28 -0.85
C LYS A 8 -1.74 5.86 -0.68
N VAL A 9 -1.48 4.76 0.01
CA VAL A 9 -0.13 4.17 0.10
C VAL A 9 0.33 3.69 -1.28
N TYR A 10 -0.53 2.99 -2.01
CA TYR A 10 -0.22 2.43 -3.33
C TYR A 10 0.06 3.51 -4.39
N GLU A 11 -0.66 4.62 -4.34
CA GLU A 11 -0.44 5.75 -5.26
C GLU A 11 0.80 6.58 -4.95
N ASN A 12 1.46 6.34 -3.81
CA ASN A 12 2.62 7.13 -3.39
C ASN A 12 3.88 6.79 -4.19
N LYS A 13 4.08 7.43 -5.34
CA LYS A 13 5.26 7.25 -6.20
C LYS A 13 6.42 8.19 -5.78
N PRO A 14 7.56 7.68 -5.30
CA PRO A 14 8.68 8.54 -4.84
C PRO A 14 9.15 9.56 -5.88
N LEU A 15 9.32 9.11 -7.12
CA LEU A 15 9.86 9.95 -8.18
C LEU A 15 8.87 11.03 -8.65
N SER A 16 7.57 10.74 -8.57
CA SER A 16 6.52 11.73 -8.85
C SER A 16 6.44 12.77 -7.72
N MET A 17 6.65 12.37 -6.46
CA MET A 17 6.74 13.33 -5.35
C MET A 17 7.90 14.31 -5.55
N LEU A 18 9.09 13.81 -5.93
CA LEU A 18 10.24 14.67 -6.23
C LEU A 18 9.94 15.65 -7.37
N GLN A 19 9.26 15.19 -8.41
CA GLN A 19 8.86 16.04 -9.52
C GLN A 19 7.89 17.16 -9.08
N ALA A 20 6.94 16.85 -8.19
CA ALA A 20 6.04 17.84 -7.62
C ALA A 20 6.76 18.89 -6.75
N LEU A 21 7.93 18.55 -6.19
CA LEU A 21 8.80 19.45 -5.42
C LEU A 21 9.77 20.26 -6.31
N GLY A 22 9.64 20.18 -7.65
CA GLY A 22 10.50 20.89 -8.59
C GLY A 22 11.86 20.21 -8.86
N VAL A 23 12.04 18.97 -8.40
CA VAL A 23 13.25 18.19 -8.66
C VAL A 23 13.06 17.37 -9.95
N ASP A 24 14.01 17.49 -10.88
CA ASP A 24 13.98 16.71 -12.13
C ASP A 24 14.31 15.22 -11.87
N SER A 25 13.28 14.43 -11.60
CA SER A 25 13.36 12.99 -11.32
C SER A 25 13.62 12.13 -12.57
N LYS A 26 13.75 12.73 -13.75
CA LYS A 26 14.24 12.04 -14.96
C LYS A 26 15.76 11.92 -14.99
N LYS A 27 16.48 12.74 -14.21
CA LYS A 27 17.93 12.64 -14.08
C LYS A 27 18.31 11.37 -13.31
N GLU A 28 19.18 10.58 -13.92
CA GLU A 28 19.68 9.34 -13.33
C GLU A 28 20.33 9.56 -11.96
N GLU A 29 21.07 10.67 -11.80
CA GLU A 29 21.70 11.04 -10.53
C GLU A 29 20.66 11.26 -9.41
N VAL A 30 19.48 11.77 -9.73
CA VAL A 30 18.39 11.94 -8.74
C VAL A 30 17.77 10.59 -8.39
N ARG A 31 17.53 9.73 -9.39
CA ARG A 31 16.91 8.41 -9.18
C ARG A 31 17.74 7.54 -8.23
N LYS A 32 19.07 7.57 -8.37
CA LYS A 32 20.01 6.82 -7.51
C LYS A 32 20.03 7.28 -6.05
N LEU A 33 19.57 8.50 -5.75
CA LEU A 33 19.49 9.01 -4.38
C LEU A 33 18.26 8.49 -3.63
N VAL A 34 17.24 8.01 -4.34
CA VAL A 34 16.05 7.42 -3.73
C VAL A 34 16.32 5.95 -3.45
N LEU A 35 16.64 5.63 -2.20
CA LEU A 35 16.93 4.26 -1.78
C LEU A 35 15.68 3.38 -1.66
N GLY A 36 14.52 3.98 -1.43
CA GLY A 36 13.26 3.27 -1.23
C GLY A 36 12.25 4.11 -0.44
N GLN A 37 11.34 3.44 0.25
CA GLN A 37 10.37 4.03 1.17
C GLN A 37 10.24 3.17 2.42
N GLU A 38 9.76 3.78 3.50
CA GLU A 38 9.47 3.11 4.75
C GLU A 38 8.03 3.45 5.19
N ALA A 39 7.32 2.44 5.67
CA ALA A 39 6.03 2.61 6.32
C ALA A 39 6.25 2.61 7.84
N THR A 40 6.20 3.78 8.46
CA THR A 40 6.45 3.93 9.89
C THR A 40 5.16 3.72 10.69
N LEU A 41 5.17 2.76 11.62
CA LEU A 41 4.15 2.63 12.66
C LEU A 41 4.71 3.19 13.96
N TRP A 42 4.34 4.43 14.29
CA TRP A 42 4.57 4.97 15.62
C TRP A 42 3.65 4.29 16.64
N THR A 43 4.17 4.04 17.83
CA THR A 43 3.59 3.10 18.81
C THR A 43 2.93 3.77 20.01
N GLU A 44 2.67 5.08 19.96
CA GLU A 44 1.93 5.78 21.04
C GLU A 44 0.52 5.19 21.25
N GLN A 45 -0.05 4.59 20.21
CA GLN A 45 -1.36 3.91 20.22
C GLN A 45 -1.29 2.53 19.55
N ALA A 46 -0.13 1.87 19.61
CA ALA A 46 0.03 0.52 19.08
C ALA A 46 0.90 -0.35 20.01
N ASP A 47 0.38 -1.53 20.31
CA ASP A 47 1.03 -2.59 21.07
C ASP A 47 0.95 -3.92 20.28
N ASP A 48 1.28 -5.02 20.94
CA ASP A 48 1.26 -6.36 20.38
C ASP A 48 -0.13 -6.81 19.91
N GLN A 49 -1.21 -6.26 20.48
CA GLN A 49 -2.58 -6.63 20.12
C GLN A 49 -3.01 -6.06 18.77
N VAL A 50 -2.45 -4.91 18.36
CA VAL A 50 -2.90 -4.18 17.17
C VAL A 50 -1.84 -4.05 16.08
N ILE A 51 -0.58 -4.39 16.34
CA ILE A 51 0.54 -4.18 15.40
C ILE A 51 0.26 -4.78 14.01
N ASP A 52 -0.23 -6.01 13.95
CA ASP A 52 -0.48 -6.71 12.69
C ASP A 52 -1.62 -6.09 11.89
N GLN A 53 -2.71 -5.70 12.56
CA GLN A 53 -3.84 -5.00 11.92
C GLN A 53 -3.43 -3.61 11.45
N ARG A 54 -2.52 -2.93 12.18
CA ARG A 54 -2.04 -1.61 11.78
C ARG A 54 -1.10 -1.69 10.57
N LEU A 55 -0.24 -2.69 10.49
CA LEU A 55 0.72 -2.85 9.39
C LEU A 55 0.07 -3.47 8.15
N TRP A 56 -0.68 -4.55 8.33
CA TRP A 56 -1.17 -5.38 7.23
C TRP A 56 -2.67 -5.14 6.97
N PRO A 57 -3.09 -5.10 5.69
CA PRO A 57 -2.31 -5.37 4.47
C PRO A 57 -1.68 -4.10 3.86
N ARG A 58 -1.78 -2.92 4.50
CA ARG A 58 -1.33 -1.64 3.92
C ARG A 58 0.16 -1.64 3.55
N ALA A 59 1.01 -2.26 4.36
CA ALA A 59 2.43 -2.42 4.04
C ALA A 59 2.67 -3.20 2.74
N ALA A 60 1.79 -4.13 2.36
CA ALA A 60 1.88 -4.85 1.09
C ALA A 60 1.66 -3.93 -0.13
N ALA A 61 0.84 -2.88 0.01
CA ALA A 61 0.64 -1.89 -1.04
C ALA A 61 1.93 -1.10 -1.31
N MET A 62 2.65 -0.71 -0.25
CA MET A 62 3.97 -0.09 -0.37
C MET A 62 5.00 -1.06 -0.96
N ALA A 63 4.98 -2.33 -0.53
CA ALA A 63 5.90 -3.35 -1.03
C ALA A 63 5.80 -3.49 -2.56
N GLU A 64 4.59 -3.54 -3.11
CA GLU A 64 4.40 -3.64 -4.56
C GLU A 64 4.81 -2.37 -5.31
N ARG A 65 4.53 -1.19 -4.74
CA ARG A 65 4.97 0.10 -5.26
C ARG A 65 6.49 0.16 -5.37
N LEU A 66 7.22 -0.26 -4.35
CA LEU A 66 8.68 -0.27 -4.36
C LEU A 66 9.26 -1.38 -5.23
N TRP A 67 8.60 -2.53 -5.31
CA TRP A 67 9.13 -3.71 -6.00
C TRP A 67 9.04 -3.58 -7.53
N SER A 68 7.89 -3.13 -8.04
CA SER A 68 7.60 -3.13 -9.48
C SER A 68 7.33 -1.75 -10.08
N ASP A 69 7.15 -0.73 -9.24
CA ASP A 69 6.74 0.64 -9.62
C ASP A 69 5.73 0.71 -10.78
N PRO A 70 4.52 0.13 -10.62
CA PRO A 70 3.56 0.01 -11.70
C PRO A 70 3.08 1.39 -12.20
N ALA A 71 2.87 1.49 -13.51
CA ALA A 71 2.33 2.71 -14.12
C ALA A 71 0.87 2.92 -13.69
N GLU A 72 0.13 1.83 -13.55
CA GLU A 72 -1.28 1.77 -13.19
C GLU A 72 -1.58 2.25 -11.76
N SER A 73 -2.84 2.63 -11.53
CA SER A 73 -3.35 3.02 -10.21
C SER A 73 -3.72 1.80 -9.36
N TRP A 74 -4.11 2.06 -8.11
CA TRP A 74 -4.55 1.01 -7.17
C TRP A 74 -5.74 0.20 -7.68
N LYS A 75 -6.59 0.77 -8.55
CA LYS A 75 -7.76 0.06 -9.12
C LYS A 75 -7.35 -1.21 -9.87
N ALA A 76 -6.22 -1.16 -10.59
CA ALA A 76 -5.69 -2.34 -11.28
C ALA A 76 -5.06 -3.38 -10.33
N ALA A 77 -4.77 -2.98 -9.09
CA ALA A 77 -4.20 -3.84 -8.04
C ALA A 77 -5.24 -4.36 -7.04
N GLU A 78 -6.46 -3.81 -7.04
CA GLU A 78 -7.51 -4.10 -6.06
C GLU A 78 -7.75 -5.60 -5.89
N HIS A 79 -8.03 -6.31 -6.98
CA HIS A 79 -8.35 -7.73 -6.92
C HIS A 79 -7.21 -8.57 -6.31
N ARG A 80 -5.97 -8.33 -6.76
CA ARG A 80 -4.80 -9.05 -6.24
C ARG A 80 -4.47 -8.64 -4.79
N PHE A 81 -4.76 -7.40 -4.41
CA PHE A 81 -4.59 -6.91 -3.05
C PHE A 81 -5.56 -7.59 -2.08
N LEU A 82 -6.84 -7.72 -2.45
CA LEU A 82 -7.83 -8.46 -1.66
C LEU A 82 -7.44 -9.93 -1.48
N HIS A 83 -6.98 -10.60 -2.54
CA HIS A 83 -6.44 -11.96 -2.44
C HIS A 83 -5.20 -12.06 -1.55
N HIS A 84 -4.30 -11.08 -1.63
CA HIS A 84 -3.11 -11.05 -0.79
C HIS A 84 -3.47 -10.91 0.69
N ARG A 85 -4.46 -10.07 1.02
CA ARG A 85 -4.99 -9.96 2.39
C ARG A 85 -5.46 -11.31 2.92
N GLU A 86 -6.26 -12.06 2.15
CA GLU A 86 -6.70 -13.41 2.56
C GLU A 86 -5.53 -14.38 2.73
N ARG A 87 -4.50 -14.28 1.89
CA ARG A 87 -3.27 -15.07 2.04
C ARG A 87 -2.54 -14.75 3.35
N LEU A 88 -2.51 -13.50 3.80
CA LEU A 88 -1.90 -13.13 5.08
C LEU A 88 -2.68 -13.75 6.25
N VAL A 89 -4.01 -13.64 6.24
CA VAL A 89 -4.89 -14.26 7.25
C VAL A 89 -4.72 -15.77 7.28
N ALA A 90 -4.68 -16.43 6.12
CA ALA A 90 -4.46 -17.87 6.03
C ALA A 90 -3.08 -18.32 6.57
N ARG A 91 -2.12 -17.40 6.70
CA ARG A 91 -0.80 -17.62 7.29
C ARG A 91 -0.72 -17.27 8.78
N GLY A 92 -1.85 -16.92 9.40
CA GLY A 92 -1.91 -16.56 10.81
C GLY A 92 -1.59 -15.10 11.12
N ILE A 93 -1.47 -14.23 10.11
CA ILE A 93 -1.29 -12.78 10.30
C ILE A 93 -2.68 -12.13 10.32
N PRO A 94 -3.12 -11.55 11.45
CA PRO A 94 -4.42 -10.91 11.56
C PRO A 94 -4.44 -9.55 10.85
N ALA A 95 -4.41 -9.57 9.51
CA ALA A 95 -4.46 -8.38 8.67
C ALA A 95 -5.84 -7.70 8.71
N ASP A 96 -5.83 -6.37 8.66
CA ASP A 96 -7.03 -5.54 8.65
C ASP A 96 -7.99 -5.93 7.52
N SER A 97 -9.29 -5.74 7.76
CA SER A 97 -10.31 -5.93 6.74
C SER A 97 -10.36 -4.72 5.82
N ILE A 98 -10.40 -4.95 4.51
CA ILE A 98 -10.42 -3.87 3.51
C ILE A 98 -11.83 -3.65 2.99
N GLU A 99 -12.49 -4.73 2.58
CA GLU A 99 -13.83 -4.73 1.98
C GLU A 99 -14.62 -5.95 2.43
N PRO A 100 -15.96 -5.94 2.26
CA PRO A 100 -16.76 -7.14 2.43
C PRO A 100 -16.25 -8.29 1.57
N GLN A 101 -16.27 -9.51 2.12
CA GLN A 101 -15.89 -10.72 1.36
C GLN A 101 -16.69 -10.89 0.06
N TRP A 102 -17.90 -10.34 0.00
CA TRP A 102 -18.72 -10.32 -1.21
C TRP A 102 -18.01 -9.63 -2.39
N CYS A 103 -17.24 -8.57 -2.14
CA CYS A 103 -16.49 -7.85 -3.18
C CYS A 103 -15.37 -8.71 -3.79
N LEU A 104 -14.72 -9.54 -2.96
CA LEU A 104 -13.74 -10.52 -3.45
C LEU A 104 -14.40 -11.59 -4.34
N GLN A 105 -15.61 -12.01 -4.00
CA GLN A 105 -16.36 -13.04 -4.73
C GLN A 105 -17.06 -12.51 -5.99
N ASN A 106 -17.38 -11.21 -6.04
CA ASN A 106 -18.17 -10.57 -7.09
C ASN A 106 -17.42 -9.35 -7.63
N GLN A 107 -16.34 -9.62 -8.37
CA GLN A 107 -15.49 -8.59 -8.95
C GLN A 107 -16.29 -7.64 -9.85
N GLY A 108 -15.99 -6.34 -9.77
CA GLY A 108 -16.62 -5.31 -10.58
C GLY A 108 -17.97 -4.79 -10.06
N TYR A 109 -18.47 -5.32 -8.94
CA TYR A 109 -19.72 -4.87 -8.33
C TYR A 109 -19.54 -3.95 -7.12
N CYS A 110 -18.32 -3.83 -6.58
CA CYS A 110 -17.99 -2.91 -5.51
C CYS A 110 -17.16 -1.76 -6.07
N TYR A 111 -17.82 -0.68 -6.48
CA TYR A 111 -17.16 0.53 -6.95
C TYR A 111 -17.87 1.78 -6.40
N LEU A 112 -17.10 2.85 -6.23
CA LEU A 112 -17.58 4.21 -5.97
C LEU A 112 -17.46 5.05 -7.25
#